data_AF-A0A536DG80-F1
#
_entry.id   AF-A0A536DG80-F1
#
_cell.length_a   1.000
_cell.length_b   1.000
_cell.length_c   1.000
_cell.angle_alpha   90.00
_cell.angle_beta   90.00
_cell.angle_gamma   90.00
#
_symmetry.space_group_name_H-M   'P 1'
#
loop_
_entity.id
_entity.type
_entity.pdbx_description
1 polymer ?
#
loop_
_entity_poly.entity_id
_entity_poly.type
_entity_poly.pdbx_seq_one_letter_code
_entity_poly.pdbx_strand_id
1 'polypeptide(L)'
;MGRTDSLAKLALAYGMHLTRRRLTPARSQLKPLLEMYAADGLLPLTPEEQEKHPQLIGCINCGLCAFAAGRLARTRLPDLASSYARLYSRLGDAADDVDGEEPDWEAASAACPVGVPLEGVATMVRRLAVG
;
A
#
# COMPACT_ATOMS: atom_id res chain seq x y z
N MET A 1 4.29 12.50 -44.09
CA MET A 1 3.57 11.44 -43.36
C MET A 1 2.30 12.08 -42.82
N GLY A 2 1.13 11.68 -43.33
CA GLY A 2 -0.14 12.36 -43.05
C GLY A 2 -0.80 11.88 -41.76
N ARG A 3 -1.74 12.66 -41.24
CA ARG A 3 -2.57 12.28 -40.07
C ARG A 3 -3.29 10.94 -40.29
N THR A 4 -3.72 10.67 -41.52
CA THR A 4 -4.35 9.41 -41.95
C THR A 4 -3.41 8.21 -41.81
N ASP A 5 -2.13 8.37 -42.19
CA ASP A 5 -1.12 7.30 -42.07
C ASP A 5 -0.86 6.97 -40.60
N SER A 6 -0.77 8.00 -39.75
CA SER A 6 -0.59 7.81 -38.31
C SER A 6 -1.78 7.10 -37.67
N LEU A 7 -3.01 7.44 -38.07
CA LEU A 7 -4.23 6.79 -37.59
C LEU A 7 -4.32 5.33 -38.07
N ALA A 8 -3.95 5.05 -39.32
CA ALA A 8 -3.91 3.69 -39.84
C ALA A 8 -2.89 2.81 -39.11
N LYS A 9 -1.69 3.34 -38.84
CA LYS A 9 -0.66 2.67 -38.04
C LYS A 9 -1.13 2.41 -36.61
N LEU A 10 -1.79 3.38 -35.98
CA LEU A 10 -2.34 3.23 -34.64
C LEU A 10 -3.43 2.15 -34.61
N ALA A 11 -4.38 2.20 -35.55
CA ALA A 11 -5.46 1.21 -35.64
C ALA A 11 -4.92 -0.20 -35.83
N LEU A 12 -3.92 -0.37 -36.72
CA LEU A 12 -3.26 -1.66 -36.94
C LEU A 12 -2.54 -2.14 -35.66
N ALA A 13 -1.74 -1.29 -35.03
CA ALA A 13 -1.01 -1.64 -33.81
C ALA A 13 -1.97 -2.03 -32.67
N TYR A 14 -3.05 -1.28 -32.50
CA TYR A 14 -4.06 -1.55 -31.47
C TYR A 14 -4.83 -2.86 -31.77
N GLY A 15 -5.24 -3.07 -33.02
CA GLY A 15 -5.89 -4.30 -33.48
C GLY A 15 -5.00 -5.53 -33.27
N MET A 16 -3.72 -5.44 -33.66
CA MET A 16 -2.73 -6.50 -33.41
C MET A 16 -2.54 -6.76 -31.91
N HIS A 17 -2.46 -5.71 -31.09
CA HIS A 17 -2.33 -5.84 -29.63
C HIS A 17 -3.53 -6.57 -29.02
N LEU A 18 -4.76 -6.16 -29.34
CA LEU A 18 -5.97 -6.81 -28.85
C LEU A 18 -6.07 -8.26 -29.31
N THR A 19 -5.73 -8.53 -30.57
CA THR A 19 -5.76 -9.89 -31.14
C THR A 19 -4.73 -10.78 -30.44
N ARG A 20 -3.49 -10.31 -30.26
CA ARG A 20 -2.48 -11.01 -29.46
C ARG A 20 -2.95 -11.24 -28.03
N ARG A 21 -3.51 -10.24 -27.36
CA ARG A 21 -3.98 -10.39 -25.97
C ARG A 21 -5.10 -11.43 -25.83
N ARG A 22 -5.97 -11.57 -26.83
CA ARG A 22 -7.04 -12.58 -26.83
C ARG A 22 -6.56 -13.98 -27.18
N LEU A 23 -5.60 -14.11 -28.10
CA LEU A 23 -5.12 -15.39 -28.60
C LEU A 23 -3.94 -15.96 -27.81
N THR A 24 -3.22 -15.13 -27.06
CA THR A 24 -2.09 -15.58 -26.24
C THR A 24 -2.61 -15.96 -24.85
N PRO A 25 -2.36 -17.19 -24.37
CA PRO A 25 -2.68 -17.56 -23.00
C PRO A 25 -1.97 -16.61 -22.03
N ALA A 26 -2.68 -16.17 -20.99
CA ALA A 26 -2.06 -15.37 -19.94
C ALA A 26 -1.01 -16.24 -19.23
N ARG A 27 0.27 -15.93 -19.46
CA ARG A 27 1.35 -16.52 -18.67
C ARG A 27 1.41 -15.77 -17.34
N SER A 28 1.34 -16.49 -16.23
CA SER A 28 1.51 -15.88 -14.92
C SER A 28 2.92 -15.29 -14.81
N GLN A 29 3.00 -13.98 -14.58
CA GLN A 29 4.24 -13.27 -14.29
C GLN A 29 4.49 -13.14 -12.78
N LEU A 30 3.67 -13.80 -11.95
CA LEU A 30 3.70 -13.67 -10.49
C LEU A 30 5.04 -14.11 -9.91
N LYS A 31 5.56 -15.27 -10.33
CA LYS A 31 6.83 -15.79 -9.81
C LYS A 31 8.01 -14.84 -10.11
N PRO A 32 8.25 -14.42 -11.37
CA PRO A 32 9.28 -13.42 -11.68
C PRO A 32 9.11 -12.10 -10.92
N LEU A 33 7.86 -11.67 -10.71
CA LEU A 33 7.55 -10.46 -9.95
C LEU A 33 7.97 -10.60 -8.49
N LEU A 34 7.61 -11.71 -7.84
CA LEU A 34 8.00 -11.98 -6.45
C LEU A 34 9.51 -12.12 -6.29
N GLU A 35 10.18 -12.78 -7.24
CA GLU A 35 11.65 -12.88 -7.24
C GLU A 35 12.33 -11.51 -7.36
N MET A 36 11.77 -10.59 -8.15
CA MET A 36 12.30 -9.24 -8.32
C MET A 36 12.20 -8.40 -7.03
N TYR A 37 11.13 -8.58 -6.25
CA TYR A 37 10.89 -7.82 -5.01
C TYR A 37 11.39 -8.52 -3.74
N ALA A 38 11.96 -9.72 -3.85
CA ALA A 38 12.41 -10.49 -2.68
C ALA A 38 13.50 -9.75 -1.87
N ALA A 39 14.35 -8.96 -2.54
CA ALA A 39 15.40 -8.18 -1.88
C ALA A 39 14.87 -6.95 -1.12
N ASP A 40 13.64 -6.52 -1.41
CA ASP A 40 13.02 -5.35 -0.76
C ASP A 40 12.40 -5.70 0.60
N GLY A 41 12.52 -6.97 1.06
CA GLY A 41 11.95 -7.42 2.34
C GLY A 41 10.42 -7.35 2.38
N LEU A 42 9.76 -7.24 1.23
CA LEU A 42 8.31 -7.09 1.17
C LEU A 42 7.62 -8.41 1.51
N LEU A 43 7.08 -8.48 2.72
CA LEU A 43 6.26 -9.60 3.14
C LEU A 43 4.87 -9.54 2.50
N PRO A 44 4.30 -10.70 2.12
CA PRO A 44 2.93 -10.75 1.64
C PRO A 44 1.95 -10.37 2.76
N LEU A 45 0.87 -9.69 2.37
CA LEU A 45 -0.30 -9.52 3.23
C LEU A 45 -1.02 -10.86 3.42
N THR A 46 -1.44 -11.14 4.64
CA THR A 46 -2.36 -12.24 4.95
C THR A 46 -3.72 -12.01 4.28
N PRO A 47 -4.55 -13.05 4.09
CA PRO A 47 -5.89 -12.88 3.53
C PRO A 47 -6.75 -11.88 4.31
N GLU A 48 -6.65 -11.88 5.64
CA GLU A 48 -7.38 -10.96 6.51
C GLU A 48 -6.91 -9.50 6.32
N GLU A 49 -5.59 -9.28 6.21
CA GLU A 49 -5.05 -7.94 5.92
C GLU A 49 -5.42 -7.49 4.51
N GLN A 50 -5.45 -8.37 3.51
CA GLN A 50 -5.89 -8.04 2.15
C GLN A 50 -7.34 -7.59 2.12
N GLU A 51 -8.22 -8.26 2.86
CA GLU A 51 -9.63 -7.90 2.97
C GLU A 51 -9.81 -6.52 3.63
N LYS A 52 -9.05 -6.25 4.69
CA LYS A 52 -9.08 -4.97 5.42
C LYS A 52 -8.26 -3.86 4.76
N HIS A 53 -7.42 -4.19 3.79
CA HIS A 53 -6.45 -3.26 3.20
C HIS A 53 -7.08 -1.94 2.74
N PRO A 54 -8.24 -1.91 2.05
CA PRO A 54 -8.88 -0.65 1.65
C PRO A 54 -9.18 0.29 2.83
N GLN A 55 -9.49 -0.25 4.01
CA GLN A 55 -9.75 0.50 5.23
C GLN A 55 -8.43 0.96 5.88
N LEU A 56 -7.43 0.08 5.92
CA LEU A 56 -6.11 0.34 6.52
C LEU A 56 -5.36 1.48 5.80
N ILE A 57 -5.54 1.62 4.49
CA ILE A 57 -4.91 2.68 3.69
C ILE A 57 -5.77 3.94 3.54
N GLY A 58 -6.91 4.05 4.22
CA GLY A 58 -7.89 5.13 4.05
C GLY A 58 -7.44 6.52 4.52
N CYS A 59 -6.28 6.64 5.16
CA CYS A 59 -5.81 7.87 5.79
C CYS A 59 -5.72 9.07 4.81
N ILE A 60 -6.39 10.17 5.11
CA ILE A 60 -6.33 11.42 4.33
C ILE A 60 -5.25 12.39 4.84
N ASN A 61 -4.39 11.94 5.75
CA ASN A 61 -3.32 12.73 6.36
C ASN A 61 -3.77 14.05 7.05
N CYS A 62 -4.95 14.03 7.70
CA CYS A 62 -5.52 15.23 8.33
C CYS A 62 -4.88 15.63 9.67
N GLY A 63 -4.17 14.72 10.35
CA GLY A 63 -3.47 15.02 11.61
C GLY A 63 -4.30 14.94 12.90
N LEU A 64 -5.62 14.78 12.83
CA LEU A 64 -6.50 14.84 14.01
C LEU A 64 -6.19 13.76 15.06
N CYS A 65 -5.87 12.54 14.64
CA CYS A 65 -5.48 11.47 15.55
C CYS A 65 -4.19 11.78 16.32
N ALA A 66 -3.21 12.44 15.68
CA ALA A 66 -1.99 12.86 16.39
C ALA A 66 -2.24 13.99 17.39
N PHE A 67 -3.24 14.83 17.14
CA PHE A 67 -3.65 15.83 18.12
C PHE A 67 -4.35 15.19 19.32
N ALA A 68 -5.21 14.19 19.08
CA ALA A 68 -5.99 13.53 20.13
C ALA A 68 -5.16 12.56 21.00
N ALA A 69 -4.25 11.81 20.38
CA ALA A 69 -3.56 10.68 21.02
C ALA A 69 -2.03 10.71 20.89
N GLY A 70 -1.48 11.74 20.23
CA GLY A 70 -0.03 11.91 20.11
C GLY A 70 0.62 11.01 19.06
N ARG A 71 1.52 10.14 19.49
CA ARG A 71 2.42 9.37 18.64
C ARG A 71 2.46 7.91 19.06
N LEU A 72 2.75 7.05 18.09
CA LEU A 72 3.20 5.68 18.36
C LEU A 72 4.73 5.70 18.34
N ALA A 73 5.36 5.44 19.49
CA ALA A 73 6.81 5.52 19.64
C ALA A 73 7.39 6.80 18.99
N ARG A 74 8.18 6.68 17.92
CA ARG A 74 8.77 7.81 17.19
C ARG A 74 7.88 8.35 16.06
N THR A 75 6.88 7.57 15.67
CA THR A 75 6.00 7.82 14.51
C THR A 75 4.75 8.60 14.88
N ARG A 76 4.43 9.64 14.11
CA ARG A 76 3.12 10.30 14.25
C ARG A 76 2.04 9.40 13.66
N LEU A 77 0.88 9.34 14.31
CA LEU A 77 -0.23 8.49 13.85
C LEU A 77 -0.65 8.67 12.37
N PRO A 78 -0.62 9.88 11.78
CA PRO A 78 -0.84 10.05 10.35
C PRO A 78 0.24 9.42 9.48
N ASP A 79 1.50 9.48 9.91
CA ASP A 79 2.65 8.90 9.19
C ASP A 79 2.58 7.37 9.23
N LEU A 80 2.10 6.78 10.33
CA LEU A 80 1.84 5.35 10.44
C LEU A 80 0.90 4.85 9.32
N ALA A 81 -0.23 5.52 9.13
CA ALA A 81 -1.23 5.12 8.14
C ALA A 81 -0.98 5.62 6.71
N SER A 82 -0.15 6.65 6.52
CA SER A 82 0.12 7.22 5.19
C SER A 82 1.49 6.86 4.63
N SER A 83 2.52 6.75 5.46
CA SER A 83 3.87 6.39 5.04
C SER A 83 4.07 4.88 5.03
N TYR A 84 3.75 4.17 6.11
CA TYR A 84 4.04 2.73 6.19
C TYR A 84 2.98 1.86 5.49
N ALA A 85 1.69 2.18 5.63
CA ALA A 85 0.64 1.38 4.98
C ALA A 85 0.51 1.61 3.46
N ARG A 86 1.03 2.73 2.91
CA ARG A 86 0.96 3.04 1.47
C ARG A 86 2.30 2.93 0.76
N LEU A 87 3.43 3.13 1.45
CA LEU A 87 4.77 3.01 0.87
C LEU A 87 5.48 1.82 1.51
N TYR A 88 5.10 0.63 1.05
CA TYR A 88 5.64 -0.64 1.54
C TYR A 88 7.17 -0.73 1.50
N SER A 89 7.83 -0.01 0.60
CA SER A 89 9.29 0.08 0.53
C SER A 89 9.96 0.69 1.77
N ARG A 90 9.20 1.32 2.67
CA ARG A 90 9.71 1.88 3.93
C ARG A 90 9.58 0.93 5.12
N LEU A 91 8.95 -0.23 4.94
CA LEU A 91 8.65 -1.14 6.04
C LEU A 91 9.89 -1.75 6.68
N GLY A 92 10.97 -1.95 5.91
CA GLY A 92 12.25 -2.45 6.46
C GLY A 92 12.90 -1.52 7.49
N ASP A 93 12.57 -0.22 7.47
CA ASP A 93 13.06 0.76 8.45
C ASP A 93 12.02 1.07 9.54
N ALA A 94 10.83 0.46 9.47
CA ALA A 94 9.69 0.85 10.30
C ALA A 94 9.76 0.31 11.73
N ALA A 95 10.52 -0.77 11.99
CA ALA A 95 10.52 -1.46 13.27
C ALA A 95 10.85 -0.53 14.45
N ASP A 96 11.98 0.18 14.37
CA ASP A 96 12.41 1.15 15.39
C ASP A 96 11.43 2.34 15.55
N ASP A 97 10.59 2.57 14.55
CA ASP A 97 9.66 3.67 14.48
C ASP A 97 8.31 3.36 15.11
N VAL A 98 7.96 2.08 15.24
CA VAL A 98 6.68 1.59 15.78
C VAL A 98 6.82 0.77 17.08
N ASP A 99 8.05 0.44 17.46
CA ASP A 99 8.36 -0.22 18.74
C ASP A 99 8.52 0.82 19.86
N GLY A 100 7.72 0.68 20.91
CA GLY A 100 7.79 1.53 22.10
C GLY A 100 6.43 1.93 22.65
N GLU A 101 6.35 3.18 23.12
CA GLU A 101 5.16 3.71 23.78
C GLU A 101 3.94 3.73 22.86
N GLU A 102 2.82 3.25 23.39
CA GLU A 102 1.54 3.19 22.70
C GLU A 102 0.75 4.50 22.93
N PRO A 103 0.09 5.04 21.88
CA PRO A 103 -0.84 6.14 22.03
C PRO A 103 -2.18 5.66 22.61
N ASP A 104 -3.04 6.59 23.00
CA ASP A 104 -4.44 6.31 23.29
C ASP A 104 -5.20 5.94 22.01
N TRP A 105 -5.33 4.63 21.75
CA TRP A 105 -5.98 4.11 20.56
C TRP A 105 -7.47 4.48 20.46
N GLU A 106 -8.15 4.60 21.59
CA GLU A 106 -9.56 4.95 21.64
C GLU A 106 -9.74 6.41 21.22
N ALA A 107 -8.95 7.32 21.80
CA ALA A 107 -8.95 8.74 21.43
C ALA A 107 -8.53 8.95 19.97
N ALA A 108 -7.52 8.23 19.49
CA ALA A 108 -7.06 8.28 18.12
C ALA A 108 -8.16 7.88 17.12
N SER A 109 -8.88 6.80 17.44
CA SER A 109 -9.95 6.25 16.61
C SER A 109 -11.17 7.19 16.59
N ALA A 110 -11.56 7.72 17.76
CA ALA A 110 -12.65 8.68 17.88
C ALA A 110 -12.39 9.97 17.08
N ALA A 111 -11.13 10.38 16.95
CA ALA A 111 -10.74 11.59 16.21
C ALA A 111 -10.63 11.38 14.69
N CYS A 112 -10.68 10.15 14.17
CA CYS A 112 -10.45 9.88 12.76
C CYS A 112 -11.72 10.10 11.92
N PRO A 113 -11.76 11.12 11.03
CA PRO A 113 -12.98 11.46 10.27
C PRO A 113 -13.35 10.44 9.20
N VAL A 114 -12.41 9.56 8.84
CA VAL A 114 -12.56 8.52 7.82
C VAL A 114 -12.50 7.11 8.41
N GLY A 115 -12.45 6.98 9.74
CA GLY A 115 -12.53 5.68 10.43
C GLY A 115 -11.39 4.72 10.15
N VAL A 116 -10.15 5.22 9.98
CA VAL A 116 -8.98 4.32 9.82
C VAL A 116 -8.74 3.57 11.14
N PRO A 117 -8.65 2.23 11.12
CA PRO A 117 -8.38 1.44 12.32
C PRO A 117 -6.88 1.50 12.66
N LEU A 118 -6.44 2.57 13.34
CA LEU A 118 -5.03 2.91 13.56
C LEU A 118 -4.25 1.83 14.33
N GLU A 119 -4.86 1.18 15.32
CA GLU A 119 -4.26 0.04 16.03
C GLU A 119 -4.04 -1.16 15.09
N GLY A 120 -5.00 -1.42 14.20
CA GLY A 120 -4.89 -2.44 13.16
C GLY A 120 -3.78 -2.12 12.16
N VAL A 121 -3.60 -0.85 11.81
CA VAL A 121 -2.47 -0.39 10.99
C VAL A 121 -1.15 -0.64 11.71
N ALA A 122 -1.04 -0.28 13.00
CA ALA A 122 0.16 -0.51 13.81
C ALA A 122 0.53 -2.01 13.84
N THR A 123 -0.46 -2.86 14.06
CA THR A 123 -0.30 -4.32 14.09
C THR A 123 0.23 -4.86 12.75
N MET A 124 -0.38 -4.44 11.63
CA MET A 124 0.06 -4.85 10.29
C MET A 124 1.49 -4.36 10.00
N VAL A 125 1.79 -3.09 10.30
CA VAL A 125 3.13 -2.51 10.06
C VAL A 125 4.20 -3.22 10.87
N ARG A 126 3.97 -3.50 12.17
CA ARG A 126 4.90 -4.27 13.01
C ARG A 126 5.19 -5.65 12.44
N ARG A 127 4.15 -6.38 12.01
CA ARG A 127 4.33 -7.71 11.39
C ARG A 127 5.19 -7.61 10.13
N LEU A 128 4.94 -6.61 9.31
CA LEU A 128 5.64 -6.42 8.04
C LEU A 128 7.08 -5.91 8.22
N ALA A 129 7.38 -5.22 9.32
CA ALA A 129 8.70 -4.64 9.59
C ALA A 129 9.74 -5.65 10.14
N VAL A 130 9.30 -6.82 10.61
CA VAL A 130 10.16 -7.83 11.27
C VAL A 130 10.67 -8.92 10.32
N GLY A 131 10.08 -9.06 9.13
CA GLY A 131 10.45 -10.12 8.16
C GLY A 131 11.33 -9.63 7.03
#